data_AF-A0A6J0BLE7-F1
#
_entry.id   AF-A0A6J0BLE7-F1
#
_cell.length_a   1.000
_cell.length_b   1.000
_cell.length_c   1.000
_cell.angle_alpha   90.00
_cell.angle_beta   90.00
_cell.angle_gamma   90.00
#
_symmetry.space_group_name_H-M   'P 1'
#
loop_
_entity.id
_entity.type
_entity.pdbx_description
1 polymer ?
#
loop_
_entity_poly.entity_id
_entity_poly.type
_entity_poly.pdbx_seq_one_letter_code
_entity_poly.pdbx_strand_id
1 'polypeptide(L)'
;MKFVHNILSRNFRNSLLEVSSKIIVLPNASYIRSAIELSEVGKLETPKLQGKYETGQLIFHRVFGYRGVVLFPWLARVYDRDVPSKKEGSDDGKFTSVSKEVKGRMHTFYQVLIDQRDCPYIRAQTEAVTFLGNHESSRSLYAIPGLDYVAHEDILPYSTNEKAALQHELFDKFLVYHQDRDPPFIAQETLRAWQKKNHPWLELSDVHKETTENIRVTVIPFYMGCRESQTTAVYWWRYCIRLENLGDMSVQLRERHWRIFSLSGTLETVRGRGVVGQEPVLSKTLPAFQYSSHVSLQAPSGHMWGTFRMEREDGYAFDCRIPPFSLESKSEEPPTPNADS
;
A
#
# COMPACT_ATOMS: atom_id res chain seq x y z
N MET A 1 2.55 -4.18 -32.32
CA MET A 1 2.40 -4.94 -33.58
C MET A 1 0.91 -5.13 -33.85
N LYS A 2 0.46 -4.70 -35.04
CA LYS A 2 -0.95 -4.68 -35.51
C LYS A 2 -1.42 -6.08 -35.96
N PHE A 3 -2.72 -6.38 -35.91
CA PHE A 3 -3.62 -6.81 -37.02
C PHE A 3 -5.04 -7.17 -36.47
N VAL A 4 -6.09 -6.35 -36.72
CA VAL A 4 -7.26 -6.48 -37.66
C VAL A 4 -8.41 -7.39 -37.13
N HIS A 5 -9.60 -6.88 -36.72
CA HIS A 5 -10.82 -6.36 -37.41
C HIS A 5 -11.85 -7.41 -37.91
N ASN A 6 -12.93 -7.60 -37.12
CA ASN A 6 -14.38 -7.44 -37.44
C ASN A 6 -15.15 -8.40 -38.42
N ILE A 7 -16.44 -8.62 -38.11
CA ILE A 7 -17.65 -8.82 -38.98
C ILE A 7 -18.52 -10.13 -38.87
N LEU A 8 -19.78 -9.90 -38.42
CA LEU A 8 -21.12 -10.47 -38.75
C LEU A 8 -21.63 -11.87 -38.32
N SER A 9 -22.67 -11.81 -37.46
CA SER A 9 -24.09 -12.23 -37.71
C SER A 9 -24.38 -13.52 -38.50
N ARG A 10 -24.99 -14.51 -37.83
CA ARG A 10 -26.19 -15.21 -38.33
C ARG A 10 -26.85 -16.09 -37.25
N ASN A 11 -28.16 -15.89 -37.09
CA ASN A 11 -29.09 -16.70 -36.30
C ASN A 11 -29.24 -18.11 -36.89
N PHE A 12 -29.22 -19.16 -36.04
CA PHE A 12 -29.93 -20.42 -36.27
C PHE A 12 -30.41 -21.00 -34.93
N ARG A 13 -31.66 -21.49 -34.91
CA ARG A 13 -32.40 -22.04 -33.76
C ARG A 13 -32.06 -23.52 -33.50
N ASN A 14 -32.16 -23.89 -32.22
CA ASN A 14 -32.54 -25.18 -31.61
C ASN A 14 -31.80 -26.48 -32.00
N SER A 15 -31.05 -27.05 -31.05
CA SER A 15 -31.28 -28.42 -30.54
C SER A 15 -30.49 -28.69 -29.24
N LEU A 16 -31.18 -29.19 -28.23
CA LEU A 16 -30.61 -29.83 -27.03
C LEU A 16 -29.78 -31.06 -27.44
N LEU A 17 -28.48 -31.03 -27.16
CA LEU A 17 -27.62 -32.23 -27.02
C LEU A 17 -26.58 -31.95 -25.95
N GLU A 18 -26.59 -32.74 -24.87
CA GLU A 18 -25.45 -32.90 -23.97
C GLU A 18 -24.22 -33.31 -24.78
N VAL A 19 -23.18 -32.48 -24.77
CA VAL A 19 -21.87 -32.87 -25.29
C VAL A 19 -20.82 -32.47 -24.26
N SER A 20 -20.47 -33.44 -23.42
CA SER A 20 -19.17 -33.50 -22.75
C SER A 20 -18.08 -33.33 -23.81
N SER A 21 -17.48 -32.15 -23.87
CA SER A 21 -16.46 -31.82 -24.85
C SER A 21 -15.09 -31.89 -24.20
N LYS A 22 -14.64 -33.10 -23.87
CA LYS A 22 -13.21 -33.39 -23.73
C LYS A 22 -12.61 -33.34 -25.14
N ILE A 23 -11.85 -32.30 -25.44
CA ILE A 23 -11.02 -32.25 -26.64
C ILE A 23 -9.59 -32.59 -26.20
N ILE A 24 -9.19 -33.83 -26.51
CA ILE A 24 -7.80 -34.28 -26.47
C ILE A 24 -7.33 -34.36 -27.93
N VAL A 25 -6.30 -33.60 -28.28
CA VAL A 25 -5.51 -33.80 -29.50
C VAL A 25 -4.03 -33.55 -29.18
N LEU A 26 -3.20 -34.57 -29.42
CA LEU A 26 -1.73 -34.55 -29.56
C LEU A 26 -1.39 -35.56 -30.69
N PRO A 27 -0.20 -35.57 -31.33
CA PRO A 27 1.05 -34.80 -31.09
C PRO A 27 1.76 -34.28 -32.37
N ASN A 28 2.96 -33.72 -32.17
CA ASN A 28 4.10 -33.50 -33.09
C ASN A 28 4.33 -32.09 -33.66
N ALA A 29 5.10 -31.28 -32.93
CA ALA A 29 6.26 -30.57 -33.48
C ALA A 29 7.18 -30.10 -32.35
N SER A 30 8.44 -30.51 -32.43
CA SER A 30 9.54 -30.19 -31.54
C SER A 30 9.85 -28.69 -31.46
N TYR A 31 9.36 -28.04 -30.41
CA TYR A 31 9.89 -26.79 -29.84
C TYR A 31 9.65 -26.88 -28.34
N ILE A 32 10.65 -26.59 -27.52
CA ILE A 32 10.50 -26.52 -26.06
C ILE A 32 9.50 -25.39 -25.76
N ARG A 33 8.22 -25.74 -25.71
CA ARG A 33 7.18 -24.93 -25.09
C ARG A 33 7.31 -25.22 -23.61
N SER A 34 7.75 -24.24 -22.82
CA SER A 34 7.47 -24.27 -21.39
C SER A 34 5.95 -24.40 -21.26
N ALA A 35 5.46 -25.59 -20.92
CA ALA A 35 4.05 -25.79 -20.65
C ALA A 35 3.72 -24.92 -19.45
N ILE A 36 2.85 -23.92 -19.64
CA ILE A 36 2.27 -23.17 -18.53
C ILE A 36 1.27 -24.12 -17.88
N GLU A 37 1.66 -24.70 -16.76
CA GLU A 37 0.79 -25.52 -15.93
C GLU A 37 0.06 -24.60 -14.95
N LEU A 38 -1.27 -24.63 -15.00
CA LEU A 38 -2.10 -23.91 -14.05
C LEU A 38 -2.35 -24.81 -12.84
N SER A 39 -1.99 -24.34 -11.65
CA SER A 39 -2.31 -25.01 -10.39
C SER A 39 -3.47 -24.30 -9.69
N GLU A 40 -4.46 -25.06 -9.24
CA GLU A 40 -5.49 -24.51 -8.35
C GLU A 40 -4.86 -24.23 -6.97
N VAL A 41 -4.91 -22.97 -6.53
CA VAL A 41 -4.32 -22.53 -5.24
C VAL A 41 -5.38 -22.26 -4.17
N GLY A 42 -6.65 -22.16 -4.55
CA GLY A 42 -7.74 -21.83 -3.64
C GLY A 42 -8.97 -21.26 -4.35
N LYS A 43 -9.98 -20.87 -3.57
CA LYS A 43 -11.26 -20.36 -4.03
C LYS A 43 -11.46 -18.91 -3.59
N LEU A 44 -11.69 -18.02 -4.54
CA LEU A 44 -12.01 -16.61 -4.25
C LEU A 44 -13.32 -16.50 -3.44
N GLU A 45 -13.29 -15.61 -2.46
CA GLU A 45 -14.41 -15.25 -1.61
C GLU A 45 -14.96 -13.88 -1.99
N THR A 46 -16.15 -13.55 -1.47
CA THR A 46 -16.75 -12.23 -1.70
C THR A 46 -16.07 -11.21 -0.80
N PRO A 47 -15.54 -10.08 -1.34
CA PRO A 47 -14.99 -9.02 -0.51
C PRO A 47 -16.03 -8.51 0.51
N LYS A 48 -15.62 -8.38 1.77
CA LYS A 48 -16.47 -7.84 2.83
C LYS A 48 -16.78 -6.36 2.54
N LEU A 49 -18.06 -5.99 2.59
CA LEU A 49 -18.49 -4.58 2.55
C LEU A 49 -18.51 -3.94 3.94
N GLN A 50 -18.63 -4.77 4.97
CA GLN A 50 -18.70 -4.40 6.39
C GLN A 50 -17.93 -5.41 7.23
N GLY A 51 -17.46 -4.96 8.40
CA GLY A 51 -16.62 -5.78 9.28
C GLY A 51 -15.16 -5.80 8.84
N LYS A 52 -14.34 -6.55 9.58
CA LYS A 52 -12.89 -6.66 9.34
C LYS A 52 -12.56 -8.06 8.83
N TYR A 53 -11.50 -8.18 8.02
CA TYR A 53 -10.83 -9.46 7.82
C TYR A 53 -10.10 -9.87 9.09
N GLU A 54 -10.11 -11.17 9.36
CA GLU A 54 -9.48 -11.75 10.54
C GLU A 54 -8.01 -12.06 10.26
N THR A 55 -7.22 -12.18 11.33
CA THR A 55 -5.86 -12.72 11.24
C THR A 55 -5.88 -14.09 10.58
N GLY A 56 -4.97 -14.32 9.64
CA GLY A 56 -4.89 -15.56 8.87
C GLY A 56 -5.72 -15.59 7.59
N GLN A 57 -6.52 -14.56 7.31
CA GLN A 57 -7.22 -14.44 6.03
C GLN A 57 -6.20 -14.37 4.89
N LEU A 58 -6.27 -15.31 3.95
CA LEU A 58 -5.50 -15.25 2.71
C LEU A 58 -6.14 -14.27 1.73
N ILE A 59 -5.29 -13.54 1.02
CA ILE A 59 -5.71 -12.47 0.12
C ILE A 59 -4.92 -12.50 -1.19
N PHE A 60 -5.55 -12.07 -2.27
CA PHE A 60 -4.84 -11.42 -3.37
C PHE A 60 -4.94 -9.91 -3.19
N HIS A 61 -3.84 -9.19 -3.39
CA HIS A 61 -3.91 -7.74 -3.46
C HIS A 61 -4.59 -7.32 -4.78
N ARG A 62 -5.69 -6.59 -4.71
CA ARG A 62 -6.53 -6.21 -5.87
C ARG A 62 -5.74 -5.52 -6.98
N VAL A 63 -4.84 -4.62 -6.59
CA VAL A 63 -4.05 -3.82 -7.55
C VAL A 63 -2.71 -4.47 -7.94
N PHE A 64 -1.91 -4.94 -6.98
CA PHE A 64 -0.60 -5.52 -7.26
C PHE A 64 -0.61 -7.03 -7.53
N GLY A 65 -1.73 -7.72 -7.34
CA GLY A 65 -1.94 -9.10 -7.72
C GLY A 65 -1.21 -10.16 -6.87
N TYR A 66 -0.44 -9.76 -5.86
CA TYR A 66 0.31 -10.69 -5.03
C TYR A 66 -0.58 -11.46 -4.07
N ARG A 67 -0.19 -12.69 -3.72
CA ARG A 67 -0.75 -13.45 -2.60
C ARG A 67 -0.21 -12.93 -1.29
N GLY A 68 -1.06 -12.89 -0.27
CA GLY A 68 -0.67 -12.51 1.06
C GLY A 68 -1.57 -13.10 2.14
N VAL A 69 -1.21 -12.82 3.38
CA VAL A 69 -2.02 -13.19 4.55
C VAL A 69 -2.15 -12.00 5.49
N VAL A 70 -3.36 -11.78 6.00
CA VAL A 70 -3.64 -10.74 6.99
C VAL A 70 -3.02 -11.12 8.33
N LEU A 71 -2.21 -10.22 8.90
CA LEU A 71 -1.67 -10.37 10.24
C LEU A 71 -2.61 -9.75 11.28
N PHE A 72 -2.95 -8.47 11.15
CA PHE A 72 -3.91 -7.79 12.03
C PHE A 72 -4.39 -6.48 11.41
N PRO A 73 -5.61 -6.03 11.76
CA PRO A 73 -6.12 -4.73 11.34
C PRO A 73 -5.59 -3.59 12.20
N TRP A 74 -5.56 -2.37 11.65
CA TRP A 74 -5.61 -1.13 12.42
C TRP A 74 -6.57 -0.14 11.76
N LEU A 75 -7.00 0.86 12.52
CA LEU A 75 -7.80 1.95 11.99
C LEU A 75 -6.89 3.14 11.72
N ALA A 76 -6.92 3.64 10.49
CA ALA A 76 -6.22 4.86 10.10
C ALA A 76 -7.23 5.95 9.75
N ARG A 77 -6.91 7.19 10.09
CA ARG A 77 -7.69 8.34 9.65
C ARG A 77 -7.24 8.72 8.23
N VAL A 78 -8.19 8.74 7.30
CA VAL A 78 -7.95 9.04 5.88
C VAL A 78 -8.44 10.45 5.58
N TYR A 79 -7.54 11.31 5.11
CA TYR A 79 -7.82 12.64 4.59
C TYR A 79 -7.85 12.60 3.07
N ASP A 80 -8.99 12.23 2.52
CA ASP A 80 -9.24 12.18 1.08
C ASP A 80 -9.67 13.55 0.54
N ARG A 81 -8.82 14.18 -0.28
CA ARG A 81 -9.06 15.49 -0.89
C ARG A 81 -9.96 15.43 -2.12
N ASP A 82 -10.25 14.23 -2.62
CA ASP A 82 -11.14 14.01 -3.75
C ASP A 82 -12.62 14.05 -3.33
N VAL A 83 -12.89 13.87 -2.02
CA VAL A 83 -14.25 13.89 -1.47
C VAL A 83 -14.63 15.31 -1.05
N PRO A 84 -15.76 15.87 -1.53
CA PRO A 84 -16.22 17.18 -1.09
C PRO A 84 -16.51 17.19 0.41
N SER A 85 -15.92 18.13 1.14
CA SER A 85 -16.32 18.40 2.53
C SER A 85 -17.74 18.98 2.50
N LYS A 86 -18.74 18.24 3.00
CA LYS A 86 -20.09 18.81 3.18
C LYS A 86 -19.98 19.93 4.23
N LYS A 87 -20.11 21.18 3.80
CA LYS A 87 -20.35 22.31 4.70
C LYS A 87 -21.75 22.13 5.30
N GLU A 88 -21.84 21.88 6.60
CA GLU A 88 -23.02 22.26 7.36
C GLU A 88 -22.84 23.73 7.75
N GLY A 89 -23.73 24.62 7.26
CA GLY A 89 -23.83 26.01 7.74
C GLY A 89 -23.47 27.11 6.73
N SER A 90 -24.50 27.87 6.38
CA SER A 90 -24.63 29.22 5.79
C SER A 90 -23.43 29.96 5.16
N ASP A 91 -23.73 30.46 3.96
CA ASP A 91 -23.23 31.62 3.22
C ASP A 91 -22.42 32.67 4.03
N ASP A 92 -21.22 32.99 3.53
CA ASP A 92 -20.91 34.37 3.17
C ASP A 92 -19.69 34.41 2.22
N GLY A 93 -19.83 35.18 1.14
CA GLY A 93 -18.84 35.29 0.09
C GLY A 93 -17.59 36.05 0.54
N LYS A 94 -16.44 35.36 0.60
CA LYS A 94 -15.10 35.96 0.44
C LYS A 94 -14.12 34.92 -0.08
N PHE A 95 -13.54 35.22 -1.24
CA PHE A 95 -12.49 34.42 -1.87
C PHE A 95 -11.16 34.70 -1.16
N THR A 96 -10.85 33.92 -0.14
CA THR A 96 -9.49 33.75 0.37
C THR A 96 -9.10 32.30 0.16
N SER A 97 -7.94 32.06 -0.47
CA SER A 97 -7.39 30.75 -0.79
C SER A 97 -6.85 30.05 0.46
N VAL A 98 -7.70 29.94 1.49
CA VAL A 98 -7.39 29.23 2.73
C VAL A 98 -7.77 27.77 2.52
N SER A 99 -6.80 26.90 2.76
CA SER A 99 -6.86 25.45 2.80
C SER A 99 -8.26 24.95 3.16
N LYS A 100 -8.98 24.33 2.21
CA LYS A 100 -10.23 23.63 2.55
C LYS A 100 -9.86 22.57 3.59
N GLU A 101 -10.43 22.68 4.78
CA GLU A 101 -10.21 21.71 5.85
C GLU A 101 -10.81 20.36 5.41
N VAL A 102 -9.95 19.35 5.32
CA VAL A 102 -10.32 18.00 4.85
C VAL A 102 -10.72 17.20 6.07
N LYS A 103 -11.97 16.75 6.13
CA LYS A 103 -12.46 15.95 7.26
C LYS A 103 -11.93 14.52 7.15
N GLY A 104 -11.08 14.13 8.09
CA GLY A 104 -10.58 12.77 8.19
C GLY A 104 -11.69 11.75 8.50
N ARG A 105 -11.66 10.58 7.84
CA ARG A 105 -12.59 9.46 8.09
C ARG A 105 -11.82 8.22 8.52
N MET A 106 -12.37 7.43 9.44
CA MET A 106 -11.72 6.19 9.88
C MET A 106 -11.91 5.09 8.83
N HIS A 107 -10.81 4.54 8.32
CA HIS A 107 -10.79 3.38 7.43
C HIS A 107 -9.96 2.26 8.05
N THR A 108 -10.29 1.01 7.74
CA THR A 108 -9.51 -0.14 8.21
C THR A 108 -8.39 -0.44 7.21
N PHE A 109 -7.19 -0.57 7.74
CA PHE A 109 -6.00 -1.07 7.04
C PHE A 109 -5.51 -2.35 7.72
N TYR A 110 -4.63 -3.08 7.05
CA TYR A 110 -4.13 -4.36 7.49
C TYR A 110 -2.62 -4.41 7.33
N GLN A 111 -1.94 -4.96 8.32
CA GLN A 111 -0.56 -5.43 8.11
C GLN A 111 -0.66 -6.82 7.51
N VAL A 112 0.08 -7.07 6.44
CA VAL A 112 0.06 -8.34 5.72
C VAL A 112 1.47 -8.87 5.48
N LEU A 113 1.59 -10.18 5.32
CA LEU A 113 2.76 -10.78 4.69
C LEU A 113 2.47 -11.03 3.21
N ILE A 114 3.47 -10.80 2.36
CA ILE A 114 3.48 -11.08 0.92
C ILE A 114 4.12 -12.44 0.70
N ASP A 115 3.59 -13.23 -0.25
CA ASP A 115 4.25 -14.44 -0.73
C ASP A 115 5.54 -14.10 -1.50
N GLN A 116 6.67 -14.66 -1.07
CA GLN A 116 7.97 -14.38 -1.68
C GLN A 116 8.05 -14.80 -3.15
N ARG A 117 7.24 -15.77 -3.59
CA ARG A 117 7.18 -16.20 -5.00
C ARG A 117 6.65 -15.10 -5.91
N ASP A 118 5.84 -14.19 -5.37
CA ASP A 118 5.20 -13.13 -6.13
C ASP A 118 6.08 -11.87 -6.20
N CYS A 119 6.95 -11.65 -5.21
CA CYS A 119 7.84 -10.48 -5.06
C CYS A 119 8.52 -10.01 -6.37
N PRO A 120 9.11 -10.87 -7.22
CA PRO A 120 9.74 -10.43 -8.47
C PRO A 120 8.80 -9.77 -9.48
N TYR A 121 7.48 -9.99 -9.35
CA TYR A 121 6.45 -9.50 -10.25
C TYR A 121 5.69 -8.29 -9.70
N ILE A 122 5.92 -7.93 -8.44
CA ILE A 122 5.24 -6.82 -7.77
C ILE A 122 5.91 -5.52 -8.19
N ARG A 123 5.13 -4.57 -8.73
CA ARG A 123 5.59 -3.19 -8.99
C ARG A 123 5.55 -2.32 -7.73
N ALA A 124 5.99 -2.89 -6.62
CA ALA A 124 6.14 -2.24 -5.34
C ALA A 124 7.47 -2.63 -4.71
N GLN A 125 8.07 -1.74 -3.92
CA GLN A 125 9.23 -2.13 -3.11
C GLN A 125 8.80 -3.14 -2.04
N THR A 126 9.36 -4.34 -2.09
CA THR A 126 9.04 -5.47 -1.20
C THR A 126 9.64 -5.34 0.19
N GLU A 127 10.54 -4.37 0.40
CA GLU A 127 11.10 -3.96 1.68
C GLU A 127 10.35 -2.75 2.27
N ALA A 128 9.01 -2.80 2.19
CA ALA A 128 8.18 -1.65 2.51
C ALA A 128 8.21 -1.26 3.99
N VAL A 129 8.55 -2.17 4.90
CA VAL A 129 8.58 -1.94 6.35
C VAL A 129 10.01 -1.89 6.86
N THR A 130 10.42 -0.72 7.35
CA THR A 130 11.74 -0.50 7.96
C THR A 130 11.65 0.04 9.38
N PHE A 131 12.64 -0.30 10.19
CA PHE A 131 12.80 0.12 11.58
C PHE A 131 14.14 0.80 11.80
N LEU A 132 14.20 1.68 12.80
CA LEU A 132 15.44 2.28 13.23
C LEU A 132 16.21 1.29 14.12
N GLY A 133 17.48 1.07 13.84
CA GLY A 133 18.34 0.22 14.66
C GLY A 133 18.64 0.80 16.04
N ASN A 134 18.80 -0.06 17.06
CA ASN A 134 19.11 0.34 18.44
C ASN A 134 20.59 0.72 18.69
N HIS A 135 21.51 0.46 17.77
CA HIS A 135 22.93 0.78 17.99
C HIS A 135 23.22 2.28 17.77
N GLU A 136 23.70 2.95 18.81
CA GLU A 136 24.01 4.40 18.84
C GLU A 136 24.94 4.88 17.72
N SER A 137 25.83 4.02 17.22
CA SER A 137 26.86 4.39 16.24
C SER A 137 26.49 4.15 14.76
N SER A 138 25.47 3.34 14.46
CA SER A 138 25.15 2.99 13.06
C SER A 138 23.79 3.57 12.66
N ARG A 139 23.73 4.39 11.61
CA ARG A 139 22.46 4.88 10.98
C ARG A 139 21.67 3.76 10.28
N SER A 140 21.85 2.52 10.71
CA SER A 140 21.28 1.34 10.08
C SER A 140 19.77 1.32 10.22
N LEU A 141 19.10 1.23 9.09
CA LEU A 141 17.68 0.92 8.98
C LEU A 141 17.55 -0.58 8.72
N TYR A 142 16.67 -1.25 9.46
CA TYR A 142 16.38 -2.67 9.28
C TYR A 142 15.07 -2.82 8.52
N ALA A 143 15.11 -3.41 7.33
CA ALA A 143 13.91 -3.78 6.61
C ALA A 143 13.42 -5.16 7.06
N ILE A 144 12.10 -5.36 7.07
CA ILE A 144 11.50 -6.69 7.08
C ILE A 144 10.90 -6.92 5.68
N PRO A 145 11.60 -7.69 4.82
CA PRO A 145 11.10 -8.02 3.50
C PRO A 145 9.74 -8.72 3.60
N GLY A 146 8.86 -8.42 2.65
CA GLY A 146 7.57 -9.10 2.52
C GLY A 146 6.50 -8.65 3.53
N LEU A 147 6.75 -7.66 4.39
CA LEU A 147 5.68 -6.97 5.11
C LEU A 147 5.11 -5.81 4.28
N ASP A 148 3.79 -5.66 4.28
CA ASP A 148 3.09 -4.56 3.61
C ASP A 148 1.86 -4.08 4.39
N TYR A 149 1.30 -2.97 3.94
CA TYR A 149 0.18 -2.26 4.53
C TYR A 149 -0.93 -2.08 3.49
N VAL A 150 -2.05 -2.76 3.70
CA VAL A 150 -3.09 -2.91 2.69
C VAL A 150 -4.41 -2.29 3.16
N ALA A 151 -5.04 -1.50 2.30
CA ALA A 151 -6.36 -0.95 2.58
C ALA A 151 -7.43 -2.05 2.48
N HIS A 152 -8.51 -1.94 3.25
CA HIS A 152 -9.61 -2.92 3.19
C HIS A 152 -10.15 -3.15 1.76
N GLU A 153 -10.23 -2.10 0.95
CA GLU A 153 -10.71 -2.15 -0.43
C GLU A 153 -9.76 -2.85 -1.41
N ASP A 154 -8.50 -3.03 -1.03
CA ASP A 154 -7.50 -3.73 -1.84
C ASP A 154 -7.44 -5.24 -1.56
N ILE A 155 -8.25 -5.75 -0.63
CA ILE A 155 -8.30 -7.18 -0.31
C ILE A 155 -9.27 -7.92 -1.25
N LEU A 156 -8.77 -8.95 -1.93
CA LEU A 156 -9.55 -10.00 -2.56
C LEU A 156 -9.37 -11.29 -1.74
N PRO A 157 -10.30 -11.63 -0.83
CA PRO A 157 -10.13 -12.78 0.05
C PRO A 157 -10.23 -14.09 -0.74
N TYR A 158 -9.51 -15.12 -0.29
CA TYR A 158 -9.66 -16.48 -0.79
C TYR A 158 -9.39 -17.51 0.31
N SER A 159 -9.90 -18.72 0.12
CA SER A 159 -9.66 -19.88 0.99
C SER A 159 -8.89 -20.97 0.25
N THR A 160 -8.14 -21.78 1.00
CA THR A 160 -7.43 -22.94 0.49
C THR A 160 -7.37 -24.04 1.54
N ASN A 161 -7.20 -25.27 1.09
CA ASN A 161 -6.93 -26.43 1.95
C ASN A 161 -5.41 -26.70 2.08
N GLU A 162 -4.57 -25.90 1.43
CA GLU A 162 -3.13 -26.01 1.53
C GLU A 162 -2.63 -25.53 2.89
N LYS A 163 -1.89 -26.40 3.60
CA LYS A 163 -1.27 -26.05 4.89
C LYS A 163 -0.14 -25.04 4.73
N ALA A 164 0.59 -25.11 3.61
CA ALA A 164 1.69 -24.21 3.25
C ALA A 164 1.21 -23.17 2.23
N ALA A 165 0.16 -22.42 2.58
CA ALA A 165 -0.51 -21.50 1.66
C ALA A 165 0.37 -20.33 1.19
N LEU A 166 1.40 -19.96 1.98
CA LEU A 166 2.28 -18.83 1.70
C LEU A 166 3.75 -19.22 1.87
N GLN A 167 4.62 -18.83 0.93
CA GLN A 167 6.06 -18.95 1.10
C GLN A 167 6.63 -17.67 1.72
N HIS A 168 6.88 -17.68 3.03
CA HIS A 168 7.48 -16.55 3.74
C HIS A 168 8.16 -16.99 5.05
N GLU A 169 9.34 -16.44 5.37
CA GLU A 169 10.13 -16.82 6.56
C GLU A 169 9.42 -16.58 7.91
N LEU A 170 8.49 -15.62 7.93
CA LEU A 170 7.69 -15.29 9.11
C LEU A 170 6.36 -16.03 9.19
N PHE A 171 5.94 -16.75 8.15
CA PHE A 171 4.60 -17.36 8.09
C PHE A 171 4.39 -18.37 9.22
N ASP A 172 5.22 -19.41 9.30
CA ASP A 172 5.15 -20.44 10.34
C ASP A 172 5.60 -19.94 11.72
N LYS A 173 6.25 -18.77 11.77
CA LYS A 173 6.57 -18.11 13.05
C LYS A 173 5.34 -17.41 13.60
N PHE A 174 4.52 -16.78 12.76
CA PHE A 174 3.40 -15.95 13.19
C PHE A 174 2.06 -16.67 13.22
N LEU A 175 1.88 -17.67 12.37
CA LEU A 175 0.60 -18.31 12.12
C LEU A 175 0.73 -19.83 12.26
N VAL A 176 -0.33 -20.47 12.76
CA VAL A 176 -0.41 -21.94 12.84
C VAL A 176 -1.74 -22.40 12.24
N TYR A 177 -1.68 -23.50 11.48
CA TYR A 177 -2.85 -24.06 10.80
C TYR A 177 -3.74 -24.84 11.78
N HIS A 178 -5.03 -24.57 11.76
CA HIS A 178 -6.09 -25.27 12.48
C HIS A 178 -7.26 -25.57 11.55
N GLN A 179 -7.53 -26.85 11.32
CA GLN A 179 -8.53 -27.33 10.38
C GLN A 179 -9.98 -26.91 10.72
N ASP A 180 -10.28 -26.74 12.01
CA ASP A 180 -11.64 -26.42 12.49
C ASP A 180 -11.90 -24.91 12.59
N ARG A 181 -11.01 -24.07 12.04
CA ARG A 181 -11.11 -22.60 12.06
C ARG A 181 -11.27 -22.07 10.65
N ASP A 182 -12.00 -20.98 10.54
CA ASP A 182 -12.15 -20.18 9.32
C ASP A 182 -11.94 -18.70 9.69
N PRO A 183 -10.85 -18.04 9.24
CA PRO A 183 -9.76 -18.60 8.43
C PRO A 183 -8.94 -19.68 9.18
N PRO A 184 -8.30 -20.62 8.48
CA PRO A 184 -7.64 -21.77 9.09
C PRO A 184 -6.29 -21.44 9.73
N PHE A 185 -5.80 -20.21 9.63
CA PHE A 185 -4.53 -19.78 10.21
C PHE A 185 -4.77 -18.87 11.42
N ILE A 186 -4.27 -19.25 12.59
CA ILE A 186 -4.46 -18.46 13.82
C ILE A 186 -3.14 -17.84 14.30
N ALA A 187 -3.24 -16.71 15.00
CA ALA A 187 -2.09 -16.00 15.57
C ALA A 187 -1.39 -16.82 16.67
N GLN A 188 -0.09 -17.05 16.49
CA GLN A 188 0.82 -17.52 17.53
C GLN A 188 1.25 -16.37 18.47
N GLU A 189 1.87 -16.71 19.59
CA GLU A 189 2.30 -15.73 20.61
C GLU A 189 3.32 -14.72 20.08
N THR A 190 4.20 -15.17 19.19
CA THR A 190 5.14 -14.34 18.43
C THR A 190 4.45 -13.22 17.65
N LEU A 191 3.32 -13.50 16.98
CA LEU A 191 2.54 -12.50 16.26
C LEU A 191 1.85 -11.54 17.23
N ARG A 192 1.34 -12.04 18.35
CA ARG A 192 0.70 -11.21 19.39
C ARG A 192 1.71 -10.25 20.02
N ALA A 193 2.91 -10.74 20.34
CA ALA A 193 4.01 -9.92 20.83
C ALA A 193 4.45 -8.88 19.80
N TRP A 194 4.55 -9.28 18.52
CA TRP A 194 4.82 -8.37 17.41
C TRP A 194 3.76 -7.28 17.28
N GLN A 195 2.47 -7.64 17.31
CA GLN A 195 1.37 -6.70 17.26
C GLN A 195 1.43 -5.72 18.43
N LYS A 196 1.59 -6.21 19.67
CA LYS A 196 1.70 -5.36 20.87
C LYS A 196 2.82 -4.32 20.75
N LYS A 197 3.95 -4.70 20.15
CA LYS A 197 5.09 -3.80 19.95
C LYS A 197 4.88 -2.79 18.82
N ASN A 198 4.22 -3.18 17.73
CA ASN A 198 4.13 -2.38 16.51
C ASN A 198 2.85 -1.54 16.39
N HIS A 199 1.75 -2.01 16.99
CA HIS A 199 0.43 -1.38 16.84
C HIS A 199 0.39 0.09 17.27
N PRO A 200 1.01 0.52 18.39
CA PRO A 200 1.00 1.93 18.79
C PRO A 200 1.63 2.88 17.77
N TRP A 201 2.62 2.41 17.01
CA TRP A 201 3.28 3.23 15.98
C TRP A 201 2.42 3.39 14.73
N LEU A 202 1.55 2.42 14.46
CA LEU A 202 0.61 2.46 13.33
C LEU A 202 -0.56 3.41 13.59
N GLU A 203 -0.94 3.62 14.85
CA GLU A 203 -2.02 4.56 15.22
C GLU A 203 -1.65 6.03 14.95
N LEU A 204 -0.36 6.34 14.87
CA LEU A 204 0.14 7.67 14.46
C LEU A 204 0.10 7.89 12.94
N SER A 205 -0.23 6.85 12.17
CA SER A 205 -0.08 6.86 10.71
C SER A 205 -1.40 7.23 10.03
N ASP A 206 -1.63 8.53 9.89
CA ASP A 206 -2.72 9.07 9.09
C ASP A 206 -2.48 8.85 7.58
N VAL A 207 -3.54 8.69 6.79
CA VAL A 207 -3.45 8.45 5.35
C VAL A 207 -3.92 9.69 4.59
N HIS A 208 -3.13 10.13 3.62
CA HIS A 208 -3.39 11.34 2.86
C HIS A 208 -3.55 11.00 1.39
N LYS A 209 -4.61 11.49 0.76
CA LYS A 209 -4.94 11.13 -0.63
C LYS A 209 -5.40 12.35 -1.42
N GLU A 210 -4.88 12.50 -2.63
CA GLU A 210 -5.28 13.55 -3.59
C GLU A 210 -5.06 13.04 -5.01
N THR A 211 -6.02 13.35 -5.89
CA THR A 211 -5.96 13.05 -7.31
C THR A 211 -5.75 14.33 -8.12
N THR A 212 -4.74 14.34 -8.98
CA THR A 212 -4.47 15.41 -9.95
C THR A 212 -4.35 14.79 -11.34
N GLU A 213 -5.13 15.26 -12.32
CA GLU A 213 -5.03 14.79 -13.72
C GLU A 213 -5.15 13.25 -13.83
N ASN A 214 -6.13 12.67 -13.11
CA ASN A 214 -6.36 11.22 -12.98
C ASN A 214 -5.22 10.43 -12.33
N ILE A 215 -4.18 11.08 -11.82
CA ILE A 215 -3.14 10.43 -11.04
C ILE A 215 -3.41 10.63 -9.57
N ARG A 216 -3.64 9.52 -8.87
CA ARG A 216 -3.93 9.50 -7.45
C ARG A 216 -2.67 9.19 -6.67
N VAL A 217 -2.35 10.07 -5.72
CA VAL A 217 -1.26 9.90 -4.77
C VAL A 217 -1.87 9.58 -3.41
N THR A 218 -1.47 8.44 -2.84
CA THR A 218 -1.76 8.07 -1.45
C THR A 218 -0.46 8.04 -0.67
N VAL A 219 -0.44 8.70 0.49
CA VAL A 219 0.73 8.79 1.37
C VAL A 219 0.39 8.28 2.76
N ILE A 220 1.27 7.46 3.34
CA ILE A 220 1.19 7.00 4.73
C ILE A 220 2.55 7.22 5.39
N PRO A 221 2.71 8.19 6.30
CA PRO A 221 3.90 8.37 7.12
C PRO A 221 3.88 7.41 8.32
N PHE A 222 5.05 6.92 8.69
CA PHE A 222 5.27 6.02 9.82
C PHE A 222 6.45 6.54 10.64
N TYR A 223 6.21 6.89 11.89
CA TYR A 223 7.30 7.26 12.80
C TYR A 223 8.15 6.02 13.13
N MET A 224 9.46 6.17 13.04
CA MET A 224 10.42 5.07 13.25
C MET A 224 11.19 5.19 14.57
N GLY A 225 11.00 6.29 15.30
CA GLY A 225 11.77 6.62 16.51
C GLY A 225 12.70 7.80 16.31
N CYS A 226 13.42 8.15 17.37
CA CYS A 226 14.44 9.19 17.38
C CYS A 226 15.74 8.65 17.95
N ARG A 227 16.82 9.38 17.69
CA ARG A 227 18.12 9.17 18.32
C ARG A 227 18.60 10.49 18.89
N GLU A 228 18.99 10.43 20.14
CA GLU A 228 19.51 11.57 20.87
C GLU A 228 21.02 11.42 21.01
N SER A 229 21.73 12.52 20.79
CA SER A 229 23.09 12.72 21.27
C SER A 229 23.05 13.81 22.36
N GLN A 230 24.18 14.06 23.02
CA GLN A 230 24.28 15.04 24.11
C GLN A 230 23.71 16.44 23.78
N THR A 231 23.61 16.81 22.49
CA THR A 231 23.16 18.14 22.07
C THR A 231 22.13 18.14 20.94
N THR A 232 21.82 17.00 20.31
CA THR A 232 20.91 16.96 19.15
C THR A 232 20.04 15.71 19.17
N ALA A 233 18.74 15.89 18.92
CA ALA A 233 17.81 14.80 18.63
C ALA A 233 17.52 14.74 17.13
N VAL A 234 17.56 13.54 16.53
CA VAL A 234 17.19 13.29 15.14
C VAL A 234 16.05 12.30 15.10
N TYR A 235 14.91 12.74 14.58
CA TYR A 235 13.67 11.97 14.46
C TYR A 235 13.57 11.40 13.05
N TRP A 236 13.10 10.16 12.92
CA TRP A 236 13.04 9.45 11.64
C TRP A 236 11.62 9.02 11.32
N TRP A 237 11.22 9.22 10.07
CA TRP A 237 9.99 8.69 9.51
C TRP A 237 10.27 7.94 8.21
N ARG A 238 9.52 6.87 7.99
CA ARG A 238 9.34 6.28 6.66
C ARG A 238 8.01 6.77 6.12
N TYR A 239 7.91 6.97 4.82
CA TYR A 239 6.63 7.18 4.16
C TYR A 239 6.44 6.14 3.05
N CYS A 240 5.24 5.59 2.96
CA CYS A 240 4.79 4.79 1.83
C CYS A 240 4.00 5.69 0.88
N ILE A 241 4.36 5.68 -0.40
CA ILE A 241 3.66 6.40 -1.46
C ILE A 241 3.17 5.41 -2.50
N ARG A 242 1.87 5.48 -2.77
CA ARG A 242 1.24 4.77 -3.88
C ARG A 242 0.76 5.77 -4.92
N LEU A 243 1.16 5.52 -6.16
CA LEU A 243 0.74 6.21 -7.36
C LEU A 243 -0.23 5.31 -8.12
N GLU A 244 -1.37 5.84 -8.52
CA GLU A 244 -2.35 5.12 -9.35
C GLU A 244 -2.79 5.99 -10.52
N ASN A 245 -2.74 5.43 -11.72
CA ASN A 245 -3.31 6.02 -12.91
C ASN A 245 -4.76 5.55 -13.08
N LEU A 246 -5.69 6.49 -12.87
CA LEU A 246 -7.12 6.29 -13.07
C LEU A 246 -7.58 6.71 -14.49
N GLY A 247 -6.65 7.24 -15.29
CA GLY A 247 -6.89 7.67 -16.66
C GLY A 247 -6.61 6.56 -17.68
N ASP A 248 -6.93 6.87 -18.93
CA ASP A 248 -6.76 5.91 -20.03
C ASP A 248 -5.37 5.92 -20.66
N MET A 249 -4.68 7.06 -20.61
CA MET A 249 -3.39 7.26 -21.25
C MET A 249 -2.25 6.91 -20.30
N SER A 250 -1.17 6.34 -20.83
CA SER A 250 0.01 6.05 -20.03
C SER A 250 0.68 7.34 -19.57
N VAL A 251 1.19 7.34 -18.34
CA VAL A 251 2.00 8.44 -17.80
C VAL A 251 3.29 7.90 -17.20
N GLN A 252 4.36 8.67 -17.27
CA GLN A 252 5.64 8.36 -16.64
C GLN A 252 5.96 9.41 -15.58
N LEU A 253 6.35 8.97 -14.39
CA LEU A 253 6.93 9.86 -13.39
C LEU A 253 8.37 10.19 -13.78
N ARG A 254 8.70 11.48 -13.88
CA ARG A 254 10.01 11.97 -14.33
C ARG A 254 10.82 12.59 -13.21
N GLU A 255 10.18 13.40 -12.37
CA GLU A 255 10.87 14.13 -11.30
C GLU A 255 10.03 14.16 -10.04
N ARG A 256 10.71 14.30 -8.90
CA ARG A 256 10.11 14.60 -7.60
C ARG A 256 10.58 15.97 -7.12
N HIS A 257 9.67 16.71 -6.51
CA HIS A 257 9.96 17.96 -5.83
C HIS A 257 9.26 17.97 -4.47
N TRP A 258 10.05 17.87 -3.41
CA TRP A 258 9.59 17.86 -2.03
C TRP A 258 9.85 19.19 -1.35
N ARG A 259 8.93 19.57 -0.48
CA ARG A 259 9.04 20.65 0.49
C ARG A 259 8.82 20.07 1.87
N ILE A 260 9.77 20.30 2.76
CA ILE A 260 9.82 19.70 4.09
C ILE A 260 9.94 20.85 5.07
N PHE A 261 8.93 21.07 5.89
CA PHE A 261 8.91 22.13 6.87
C PHE A 261 8.96 21.53 8.28
N SER A 262 10.01 21.81 9.03
CA SER A 262 10.14 21.37 10.41
C SER A 262 9.50 22.38 11.37
N LEU A 263 9.08 21.91 12.56
CA LEU A 263 8.59 22.79 13.61
C LEU A 263 9.64 23.80 14.10
N SER A 264 10.94 23.54 13.88
CA SER A 264 12.01 24.50 14.14
C SER A 264 11.99 25.73 13.22
N GLY A 265 11.10 25.76 12.22
CA GLY A 265 10.99 26.84 11.22
C GLY A 265 11.88 26.63 9.99
N THR A 266 12.54 25.48 9.85
CA THR A 266 13.40 25.18 8.70
C THR A 266 12.55 24.68 7.53
N LEU A 267 12.73 25.27 6.35
CA LEU A 267 12.15 24.78 5.10
C LEU A 267 13.24 24.19 4.21
N GLU A 268 13.21 22.89 4.01
CA GLU A 268 14.07 22.18 3.07
C GLU A 268 13.32 21.88 1.77
N THR A 269 14.05 21.90 0.65
CA THR A 269 13.52 21.54 -0.66
C THR A 269 14.40 20.50 -1.31
N VAL A 270 13.81 19.40 -1.77
CA VAL A 270 14.53 18.31 -2.45
C VAL A 270 13.97 18.14 -3.85
N ARG A 271 14.81 18.26 -4.87
CA ARG A 271 14.45 17.97 -6.26
C ARG A 271 15.31 16.85 -6.80
N GLY A 272 14.74 16.00 -7.64
CA GLY A 272 15.53 14.95 -8.28
C GLY A 272 14.74 14.13 -9.30
N ARG A 273 15.48 13.43 -10.14
CA ARG A 273 14.96 12.53 -11.16
C ARG A 273 14.36 11.28 -10.51
N GLY A 274 13.18 10.88 -10.97
CA GLY A 274 12.46 9.68 -10.54
C GLY A 274 12.14 9.64 -9.04
N VAL A 275 11.83 8.44 -8.56
CA VAL A 275 11.64 8.06 -7.15
C VAL A 275 12.42 6.78 -6.90
N VAL A 276 13.19 6.71 -5.81
CA VAL A 276 13.98 5.52 -5.43
C VAL A 276 14.81 4.92 -6.59
N GLY A 277 15.35 5.77 -7.47
CA GLY A 277 16.14 5.36 -8.64
C GLY A 277 15.32 4.91 -9.86
N GLN A 278 13.99 5.05 -9.83
CA GLN A 278 13.07 4.59 -10.87
C GLN A 278 12.22 5.73 -11.44
N GLU A 279 11.85 5.62 -12.71
CA GLU A 279 10.86 6.46 -13.39
C GLU A 279 9.67 5.60 -13.84
N PRO A 280 8.76 5.25 -12.91
CA PRO A 280 7.70 4.30 -13.20
C PRO A 280 6.75 4.82 -14.28
N VAL A 281 6.50 3.98 -15.28
CA VAL A 281 5.39 4.15 -16.23
C VAL A 281 4.14 3.53 -15.61
N LEU A 282 3.04 4.28 -15.57
CA LEU A 282 1.72 3.85 -15.13
C LEU A 282 0.80 3.76 -16.35
N SER A 283 0.44 2.54 -16.74
CA SER A 283 -0.39 2.24 -17.92
C SER A 283 -1.66 1.50 -17.50
N LYS A 284 -2.60 1.28 -18.42
CA LYS A 284 -3.79 0.45 -18.12
C LYS A 284 -3.45 -0.96 -17.63
N THR A 285 -2.39 -1.57 -18.16
CA THR A 285 -1.96 -2.92 -17.77
C THR A 285 -1.21 -2.93 -16.45
N LEU A 286 -0.57 -1.81 -16.09
CA LEU A 286 0.19 -1.66 -14.86
C LEU A 286 -0.15 -0.30 -14.24
N PRO A 287 -1.35 -0.14 -13.67
CA PRO A 287 -1.91 1.17 -13.33
C PRO A 287 -1.33 1.76 -12.05
N ALA A 288 -0.54 0.99 -11.28
CA ALA A 288 -0.05 1.43 -9.99
C ALA A 288 1.44 1.15 -9.78
N PHE A 289 2.04 1.99 -8.94
CA PHE A 289 3.40 1.84 -8.43
C PHE A 289 3.43 2.26 -6.96
N GLN A 290 4.12 1.49 -6.12
CA GLN A 290 4.26 1.79 -4.69
C GLN A 290 5.72 1.76 -4.27
N TYR A 291 6.12 2.72 -3.45
CA TYR A 291 7.47 2.78 -2.92
C TYR A 291 7.50 3.33 -1.50
N SER A 292 8.56 3.00 -0.77
CA SER A 292 8.85 3.52 0.56
C SER A 292 10.16 4.30 0.53
N SER A 293 10.21 5.40 1.26
CA SER A 293 11.46 6.13 1.50
C SER A 293 11.42 6.79 2.88
N HIS A 294 12.48 7.51 3.23
CA HIS A 294 12.71 7.99 4.59
C HIS A 294 12.98 9.49 4.60
N VAL A 295 12.69 10.11 5.73
CA VAL A 295 13.03 11.49 6.04
C VAL A 295 13.48 11.54 7.50
N SER A 296 14.41 12.43 7.80
CA SER A 296 14.78 12.75 9.17
C SER A 296 14.68 14.25 9.42
N LEU A 297 14.29 14.62 10.64
CA LEU A 297 14.21 16.00 11.09
C LEU A 297 14.97 16.17 12.40
N GLN A 298 15.53 17.35 12.61
CA GLN A 298 16.03 17.81 13.92
C GLN A 298 14.92 18.47 14.76
N ALA A 299 13.68 17.98 14.59
CA ALA A 299 12.49 18.45 15.29
C ALA A 299 11.51 17.28 15.48
N PRO A 300 10.73 17.27 16.57
CA PRO A 300 9.79 16.18 16.86
C PRO A 300 8.59 16.16 15.91
N SER A 301 8.35 17.24 15.18
CA SER A 301 7.30 17.29 14.17
C SER A 301 7.63 18.19 12.98
N GLY A 302 6.86 18.00 11.92
CA GLY A 302 6.93 18.76 10.68
C GLY A 302 5.83 18.40 9.69
N HIS A 303 5.87 19.04 8.52
CA HIS A 303 4.96 18.79 7.42
C HIS A 303 5.74 18.57 6.13
N MET A 304 5.28 17.62 5.32
CA MET A 304 5.82 17.35 4.00
C MET A 304 4.73 17.46 2.94
N TRP A 305 5.08 18.05 1.81
CA TRP A 305 4.25 18.10 0.61
C TRP A 305 5.14 18.28 -0.62
N GLY A 306 4.56 18.16 -1.81
CA GLY A 306 5.37 18.26 -3.01
C GLY A 306 4.60 18.03 -4.29
N THR A 307 5.35 17.79 -5.36
CA THR A 307 4.83 17.46 -6.67
C THR A 307 5.69 16.40 -7.34
N PHE A 308 5.05 15.51 -8.10
CA PHE A 308 5.71 14.70 -9.11
C PHE A 308 5.52 15.35 -10.47
N ARG A 309 6.62 15.52 -11.23
CA ARG A 309 6.52 15.87 -12.65
C ARG A 309 6.17 14.61 -13.41
N MET A 310 5.00 14.61 -14.04
CA MET A 310 4.50 13.52 -14.87
C MET A 310 4.62 13.91 -16.34
N GLU A 311 4.93 12.93 -17.19
CA GLU A 311 4.93 13.06 -18.64
C GLU A 311 3.99 12.02 -19.22
N ARG A 312 2.94 12.46 -19.91
CA ARG A 312 1.95 11.61 -20.56
C ARG A 312 2.49 11.13 -21.92
N GLU A 313 1.97 10.02 -22.43
CA GLU A 313 2.41 9.44 -23.71
C GLU A 313 2.24 10.34 -24.95
N ASP A 314 1.43 11.41 -24.87
CA ASP A 314 1.29 12.44 -25.90
C ASP A 314 2.34 13.57 -25.78
N GLY A 315 3.25 13.50 -24.82
CA GLY A 315 4.26 14.51 -24.52
C GLY A 315 3.78 15.63 -23.60
N TYR A 316 2.51 15.64 -23.18
CA TYR A 316 2.02 16.63 -22.23
C TYR A 316 2.59 16.35 -20.83
N ALA A 317 3.20 17.37 -20.23
CA ALA A 317 3.81 17.26 -18.92
C ALA A 317 3.12 18.16 -17.89
N PHE A 318 2.80 17.58 -16.74
CA PHE A 318 2.03 18.22 -15.67
C PHE A 318 2.59 17.87 -14.29
N ASP A 319 2.23 18.68 -13.30
CA ASP A 319 2.64 18.46 -11.91
C ASP A 319 1.51 17.78 -11.14
N CYS A 320 1.72 16.52 -10.76
CA CYS A 320 0.82 15.76 -9.89
C CYS A 320 1.14 16.10 -8.44
N ARG A 321 0.12 16.52 -7.66
CA ARG A 321 0.33 16.94 -6.28
C ARG A 321 0.53 15.76 -5.34
N ILE A 322 1.44 15.95 -4.39
CA ILE A 322 1.57 15.09 -3.22
C ILE A 322 0.86 15.83 -2.08
N PRO A 323 -0.24 15.26 -1.54
CA PRO A 323 -1.02 15.94 -0.51
C PRO A 323 -0.16 16.21 0.73
N PRO A 324 -0.34 17.34 1.41
CA PRO A 324 0.38 17.61 2.65
C PRO A 324 0.03 16.57 3.71
N PHE A 325 1.05 16.05 4.37
CA PHE A 325 0.96 15.11 5.49
C PHE A 325 1.86 15.54 6.63
N SER A 326 1.45 15.20 7.85
CA SER A 326 2.20 15.50 9.06
C SER A 326 3.21 14.41 9.38
N LEU A 327 4.32 14.82 9.96
CA LEU A 327 5.32 13.98 10.59
C LEU A 327 5.21 14.27 12.08
N GLU A 328 4.63 13.35 12.83
CA GLU A 328 4.47 13.50 14.28
C GLU A 328 5.29 12.42 14.99
N SER A 329 6.08 12.81 15.98
CA SER A 329 6.65 11.89 16.96
C SER A 329 5.63 11.60 18.05
N LYS A 330 5.78 10.49 18.78
CA LYS A 330 4.94 10.19 19.95
C LYS A 330 5.02 11.36 20.96
N SER A 331 3.87 11.88 21.40
CA SER A 331 3.82 12.75 22.58
C SER A 331 4.22 11.94 23.81
N GLU A 332 5.16 12.44 24.62
CA GLU A 332 5.34 11.87 25.96
C GLU A 332 3.99 11.96 26.71
N GLU A 333 3.48 10.82 27.16
CA GLU A 333 2.42 10.85 28.17
C GLU A 333 3.04 11.50 29.41
N PRO A 334 2.42 12.52 30.02
CA PRO A 334 2.92 13.04 31.29
C PRO A 334 2.96 11.88 32.29
N PRO A 335 3.99 11.79 33.15
CA PRO A 335 4.09 10.73 34.13
C PRO A 335 2.80 10.73 34.97
N THR A 336 2.10 9.61 34.97
CA THR A 336 0.99 9.38 35.89
C THR A 336 1.51 9.66 37.30
N PRO A 337 0.93 10.61 38.06
CA PRO A 337 1.33 10.78 39.44
C PRO A 337 1.09 9.45 40.13
N ASN A 338 2.15 8.86 40.69
CA ASN A 338 2.07 7.66 41.51
C ASN A 338 0.99 7.89 42.57
N ALA A 339 -0.15 7.22 42.41
CA ALA A 339 -1.11 7.04 43.47
C ALA A 339 -0.58 5.88 44.33
N ASP A 340 0.40 6.16 45.17
CA ASP A 340 0.69 5.32 46.32
C ASP A 340 0.34 6.10 47.60
N SER A 341 -0.73 5.58 48.19
CA SER A 341 -1.26 5.75 49.54
C SER A 341 -0.25 5.47 50.65
#